data_AF-A0A944BNZ6-F1
#
_entry.id   AF-A0A944BNZ6-F1
#
_cell.length_a   1.000
_cell.length_b   1.000
_cell.length_c   1.000
_cell.angle_alpha   90.00
_cell.angle_beta   90.00
_cell.angle_gamma   90.00
#
_symmetry.space_group_name_H-M   'P 1'
#
loop_
_entity.id
_entity.type
_entity.pdbx_description
1 polymer ?
#
loop_
_entity_poly.entity_id
_entity_poly.type
_entity_poly.pdbx_seq_one_letter_code
_entity_poly.pdbx_strand_id
1 'polypeptide(L)'
;MLRLLRYLKKRDYALIVGIIALTILQVYCMMTLMDYIQGITQAITYVNYHMQGVEGLFGPGSSVLYPDWDAVKNNVDALALMMAASNGQDVETIKGILLSIVNASSADIWWNAGMMILMALGLISCQGVISIMSASIASSMATRVRTELNNKISSFSLAEINKFSTESLVTRTTNDLQQFQFSLLWTFRMFFTAPTTAIWAIVKINAVSWKLMLPTILGILLLVIGMAVLLIFVMPKFKVTQRLIDRLNGITRESLSGIRVVHA
;
A
#
# COMPACT_ATOMS: atom_id res chain seq x y z
N MET A 1 7.17 22.01 10.37
CA MET A 1 7.80 20.66 10.45
C MET A 1 9.13 20.56 9.72
N LEU A 2 9.23 20.90 8.43
CA LEU A 2 10.45 20.70 7.63
C LEU A 2 11.73 21.35 8.19
N ARG A 3 11.62 22.44 8.95
CA ARG A 3 12.75 23.08 9.64
C ARG A 3 13.46 22.16 10.66
N LEU A 4 12.81 21.10 11.13
CA LEU A 4 13.41 20.11 12.04
C LEU A 4 14.35 19.13 11.30
N LEU A 5 14.25 18.99 9.97
CA LEU A 5 15.16 18.15 9.17
C LEU A 5 16.61 18.66 9.20
N ARG A 6 16.84 19.90 9.67
CA ARG A 6 18.18 20.45 9.91
C ARG A 6 19.01 19.63 10.92
N TYR A 7 18.36 18.81 11.74
CA TYR A 7 19.05 17.94 12.71
C TYR A 7 19.54 16.61 12.10
N LEU A 8 19.34 16.36 10.80
CA LEU A 8 19.88 15.19 10.10
C LEU A 8 21.40 15.27 9.95
N LYS A 9 22.10 14.17 10.26
CA LYS A 9 23.54 14.00 10.00
C LYS A 9 23.76 13.39 8.62
N LYS A 10 25.01 13.45 8.12
CA LYS A 10 25.43 12.83 6.84
C LYS A 10 25.01 11.35 6.72
N ARG A 11 25.12 10.57 7.81
CA ARG A 11 24.64 9.17 7.86
C ARG A 11 23.15 9.04 7.60
N ASP A 12 22.36 9.97 8.15
CA ASP A 12 20.91 9.93 8.05
C ASP A 12 20.46 10.20 6.59
N TYR A 13 21.18 11.05 5.84
CA TYR A 13 20.97 11.22 4.39
C TYR A 13 21.29 9.96 3.59
N ALA A 14 22.37 9.24 3.89
CA ALA A 14 22.69 7.98 3.23
C ALA A 14 21.60 6.93 3.45
N LEU A 15 21.05 6.85 4.67
CA LEU A 15 19.93 5.97 4.99
C LEU A 15 18.66 6.37 4.24
N ILE A 16 18.37 7.67 4.09
CA ILE A 16 17.21 8.15 3.32
C ILE A 16 17.32 7.73 1.85
N VAL A 17 18.50 7.87 1.24
CA VAL A 17 18.73 7.41 -0.15
C VAL A 17 18.52 5.90 -0.25
N GLY A 18 19.03 5.12 0.71
CA GLY A 18 18.80 3.68 0.75
C GLY A 18 17.33 3.30 0.94
N ILE A 19 16.56 4.04 1.74
CA ILE A 19 15.11 3.85 1.87
C ILE A 19 14.41 4.08 0.54
N ILE A 20 14.75 5.15 -0.20
CA ILE A 20 14.14 5.43 -1.50
C ILE A 20 14.44 4.30 -2.50
N ALA A 21 15.70 3.87 -2.59
CA ALA A 21 16.11 2.77 -3.47
C ALA A 21 15.40 1.46 -3.12
N LEU A 22 15.35 1.09 -1.83
CA LEU A 22 14.64 -0.09 -1.37
C LEU A 22 13.13 0.02 -1.58
N THR A 23 12.55 1.22 -1.50
CA THR A 23 11.11 1.43 -1.75
C THR A 23 10.77 1.14 -3.21
N ILE A 24 11.63 1.54 -4.15
CA ILE A 24 11.45 1.23 -5.57
C ILE A 24 11.50 -0.29 -5.79
N LEU A 25 12.49 -0.97 -5.19
CA LEU A 25 12.61 -2.42 -5.25
C LEU A 25 11.40 -3.12 -4.60
N GLN A 26 10.95 -2.62 -3.45
CA GLN A 26 9.77 -3.13 -2.74
C GLN A 26 8.52 -3.06 -3.63
N VAL A 27 8.28 -1.91 -4.27
CA VAL A 27 7.14 -1.72 -5.17
C VAL A 27 7.26 -2.59 -6.41
N TYR A 28 8.47 -2.75 -6.95
CA TYR A 28 8.72 -3.71 -8.04
C TYR A 28 8.32 -5.14 -7.64
N CYS A 29 8.82 -5.65 -6.50
CA CYS A 29 8.46 -6.97 -6.00
C CYS A 29 6.95 -7.12 -5.80
N MET A 30 6.28 -6.09 -5.27
CA MET A 30 4.82 -6.08 -5.09
C MET A 30 4.07 -6.16 -6.44
N MET A 31 4.54 -5.42 -7.44
CA MET A 31 3.92 -5.40 -8.77
C MET A 31 4.13 -6.73 -9.49
N THR A 32 5.35 -7.28 -9.49
CA THR A 32 5.65 -8.58 -10.11
C THR A 32 4.93 -9.72 -9.41
N LEU A 33 4.75 -9.64 -8.08
CA LEU A 33 3.92 -10.58 -7.33
C LEU A 33 2.48 -10.62 -7.86
N MET A 34 1.89 -9.47 -8.18
CA MET A 34 0.57 -9.41 -8.82
C MET A 34 0.54 -10.07 -10.20
N ASP A 35 1.61 -9.96 -10.99
CA ASP A 35 1.70 -10.64 -12.29
C ASP A 35 1.73 -12.15 -12.13
N TYR A 36 2.45 -12.67 -11.13
CA TYR A 36 2.44 -14.10 -10.84
C TYR A 36 1.08 -14.60 -10.34
N ILE A 37 0.32 -13.80 -9.58
CA ILE A 37 -1.06 -14.13 -9.20
C ILE A 37 -1.96 -14.23 -10.44
N GLN A 38 -1.83 -13.29 -11.38
CA GLN A 38 -2.55 -13.35 -12.65
C GLN A 38 -2.13 -14.57 -13.48
N GLY A 39 -0.82 -14.87 -13.53
CA GLY A 39 -0.27 -16.05 -14.19
C GLY A 39 -0.80 -17.36 -13.62
N ILE A 40 -0.94 -17.47 -12.30
CA ILE A 40 -1.58 -18.63 -11.65
C ILE A 40 -3.03 -18.76 -12.10
N THR A 41 -3.78 -17.65 -12.10
CA THR A 41 -5.19 -17.64 -12.50
C THR A 41 -5.37 -18.07 -13.96
N GLN A 42 -4.51 -17.57 -14.85
CA GLN A 42 -4.49 -17.96 -16.27
C GLN A 42 -4.09 -19.43 -16.45
N ALA A 43 -3.04 -19.90 -15.77
CA ALA A 43 -2.61 -21.29 -15.84
C ALA A 43 -3.71 -22.27 -15.37
N ILE A 44 -4.39 -21.95 -14.26
CA ILE A 44 -5.54 -22.74 -13.78
C ILE A 44 -6.66 -22.76 -14.83
N THR A 45 -6.96 -21.61 -15.43
CA THR A 45 -8.01 -21.48 -16.45
C THR A 45 -7.68 -22.32 -17.69
N TYR A 46 -6.44 -22.25 -18.17
CA TYR A 46 -5.99 -23.00 -19.33
C TYR A 46 -5.92 -24.51 -19.08
N VAL A 47 -5.42 -24.93 -17.92
CA VAL A 47 -5.41 -26.34 -17.52
C VAL A 47 -6.84 -26.87 -17.38
N ASN A 48 -7.77 -26.07 -16.85
CA ASN A 48 -9.17 -26.46 -16.77
C ASN A 48 -9.80 -26.65 -18.15
N TYR A 49 -9.57 -25.72 -19.09
CA TYR A 49 -10.00 -25.91 -20.48
C TYR A 49 -9.38 -27.15 -21.11
N HIS A 50 -8.08 -27.39 -20.89
CA HIS A 50 -7.38 -28.56 -21.39
C HIS A 50 -8.00 -29.87 -20.86
N MET A 51 -8.35 -29.93 -19.58
CA MET A 51 -8.97 -31.09 -18.93
C MET A 51 -10.42 -31.35 -19.35
N GLN A 52 -11.20 -30.30 -19.67
CA GLN A 52 -12.57 -30.44 -20.17
C GLN A 52 -12.64 -30.92 -21.63
N GLY A 53 -11.50 -30.98 -22.32
CA GLY A 53 -11.43 -31.31 -23.74
C GLY A 53 -11.94 -30.19 -24.64
N VAL A 54 -11.93 -30.45 -25.95
CA VAL A 54 -12.26 -29.45 -26.98
C VAL A 54 -13.74 -29.01 -26.89
N GLU A 55 -14.64 -29.89 -26.45
CA GLU A 55 -16.07 -29.58 -26.25
C GLU A 55 -16.31 -28.49 -25.20
N GLY A 56 -15.46 -28.42 -24.16
CA GLY A 56 -15.55 -27.37 -23.12
C GLY A 56 -15.23 -25.96 -23.63
N LEU A 57 -14.55 -25.85 -24.78
CA LEU A 57 -14.14 -24.57 -25.37
C LEU A 57 -15.16 -24.02 -26.38
N PHE A 58 -15.88 -24.90 -27.07
CA PHE A 58 -16.84 -24.54 -28.13
C PHE A 58 -18.31 -24.79 -27.77
N GLY A 59 -18.56 -25.43 -26.62
CA GLY A 59 -19.88 -25.75 -26.12
C GLY A 59 -20.46 -27.07 -26.67
N PRO A 60 -21.51 -27.60 -26.02
CA PRO A 60 -22.14 -28.85 -26.44
C PRO A 60 -22.77 -28.72 -27.83
N GLY A 61 -22.44 -29.64 -28.74
CA GLY A 61 -23.02 -29.66 -30.11
C GLY A 61 -22.37 -28.69 -31.10
N SER A 62 -21.19 -28.15 -30.81
CA SER A 62 -20.43 -27.36 -31.77
C SER A 62 -20.06 -28.21 -33.01
N SER A 63 -20.25 -27.68 -34.21
CA SER A 63 -19.89 -28.34 -35.48
C SER A 63 -18.38 -28.30 -35.76
N VAL A 64 -17.57 -27.92 -34.76
CA VAL A 64 -16.11 -27.84 -34.86
C VAL A 64 -15.56 -29.26 -34.71
N LEU A 65 -15.11 -29.81 -35.84
CA LEU A 65 -14.80 -31.21 -36.09
C LEU A 65 -13.43 -31.66 -35.53
N TYR A 66 -13.04 -31.27 -34.32
CA TYR A 66 -11.76 -31.68 -33.75
C TYR A 66 -11.94 -32.54 -32.49
N PRO A 67 -11.64 -33.85 -32.56
CA PRO A 67 -11.85 -34.76 -31.45
C PRO A 67 -10.74 -34.70 -30.38
N ASP A 68 -9.64 -33.99 -30.62
CA ASP A 68 -8.45 -33.98 -29.75
C ASP A 68 -7.60 -32.69 -29.86
N TRP A 69 -6.78 -32.42 -28.85
CA TRP A 69 -5.87 -31.27 -28.75
C TRP A 69 -4.76 -31.25 -29.80
N ASP A 70 -4.30 -32.41 -30.29
CA ASP A 70 -3.34 -32.46 -31.39
C ASP A 70 -3.93 -31.94 -32.71
N ALA A 71 -5.22 -32.21 -32.94
CA ALA A 71 -5.92 -31.68 -34.11
C ALA A 71 -6.12 -30.16 -34.00
N VAL A 72 -6.40 -29.65 -32.79
CA VAL A 72 -6.43 -28.21 -32.50
C VAL A 72 -5.06 -27.57 -32.75
N LYS A 73 -3.98 -28.20 -32.27
CA LYS A 73 -2.59 -27.74 -32.45
C LYS A 73 -2.22 -27.60 -33.93
N ASN A 74 -2.56 -28.59 -34.73
CA ASN A 74 -2.25 -28.62 -36.17
C ASN A 74 -3.10 -27.64 -37.00
N ASN A 75 -4.25 -27.19 -36.46
CA ASN A 75 -5.17 -26.28 -37.14
C ASN A 75 -5.34 -24.92 -36.43
N VAL A 76 -4.38 -24.56 -35.56
CA VAL A 76 -4.46 -23.36 -34.72
C VAL A 76 -4.62 -22.08 -35.54
N ASP A 77 -3.98 -22.00 -36.71
CA ASP A 77 -4.03 -20.83 -37.59
C ASP A 77 -5.42 -20.61 -38.17
N ALA A 78 -6.05 -21.68 -38.65
CA ALA A 78 -7.41 -21.63 -39.19
C ALA A 78 -8.42 -21.29 -38.09
N LEU A 79 -8.26 -21.89 -36.91
CA LEU A 79 -9.14 -21.66 -35.76
C LEU A 79 -9.03 -20.22 -35.24
N ALA A 80 -7.81 -19.71 -35.14
CA ALA A 80 -7.56 -18.33 -34.74
C ALA A 80 -8.19 -17.34 -35.74
N LEU A 81 -8.14 -17.63 -37.04
CA LEU A 81 -8.79 -16.80 -38.07
C LEU A 81 -10.32 -16.78 -37.91
N MET A 82 -10.94 -17.94 -37.65
CA MET A 82 -12.39 -18.06 -37.46
C MET A 82 -12.85 -17.34 -36.19
N MET A 83 -12.14 -17.52 -35.08
CA MET A 83 -12.47 -16.89 -33.79
C MET A 83 -12.15 -15.40 -33.76
N ALA A 84 -11.14 -14.94 -34.51
CA ALA A 84 -10.82 -13.52 -34.69
C ALA A 84 -11.90 -12.79 -35.48
N ALA A 85 -12.40 -13.42 -36.54
CA ALA A 85 -13.48 -12.87 -37.36
C ALA A 85 -14.79 -12.69 -36.57
N SER A 86 -15.06 -13.55 -35.58
CA SER A 86 -16.27 -13.42 -34.74
C SER A 86 -16.12 -12.42 -33.59
N ASN A 87 -14.93 -12.31 -32.98
CA ASN A 87 -14.70 -11.50 -31.78
C ASN A 87 -14.07 -10.12 -32.06
N GLY A 88 -13.66 -9.82 -33.30
CA GLY A 88 -12.98 -8.57 -33.64
C GLY A 88 -11.64 -8.38 -32.93
N GLN A 89 -11.04 -9.46 -32.41
CA GLN A 89 -9.71 -9.48 -31.82
C GLN A 89 -8.67 -9.91 -32.85
N ASP A 90 -7.42 -9.51 -32.62
CA ASP A 90 -6.31 -9.86 -33.49
C ASP A 90 -6.06 -11.38 -33.52
N VAL A 91 -5.76 -11.90 -34.72
CA VAL A 91 -5.60 -13.34 -34.99
C VAL A 91 -4.44 -13.90 -34.17
N GLU A 92 -3.34 -13.14 -34.04
CA GLU A 92 -2.16 -13.58 -33.28
C GLU A 92 -2.47 -13.73 -31.79
N THR A 93 -3.31 -12.86 -31.24
CA THR A 93 -3.72 -12.91 -29.82
C THR A 93 -4.49 -14.21 -29.54
N ILE A 94 -5.46 -14.55 -30.40
CA ILE A 94 -6.25 -15.77 -30.24
C ILE A 94 -5.39 -17.01 -30.49
N LYS A 95 -4.52 -16.99 -31.50
CA LYS A 95 -3.55 -18.05 -31.76
C LYS A 95 -2.68 -18.32 -30.53
N GLY A 96 -2.16 -17.27 -29.90
CA GLY A 96 -1.36 -17.36 -28.69
C GLY A 96 -2.12 -18.01 -27.53
N ILE A 97 -3.39 -17.62 -27.33
CA ILE A 97 -4.25 -18.20 -26.29
C ILE A 97 -4.50 -19.69 -26.58
N LEU A 98 -4.86 -20.06 -27.80
CA LEU A 98 -5.10 -21.46 -28.17
C LEU A 98 -3.86 -22.33 -27.96
N LEU A 99 -2.69 -21.87 -28.39
CA LEU A 99 -1.43 -22.56 -28.15
C LEU A 99 -1.10 -22.68 -26.65
N SER A 100 -1.43 -21.68 -25.84
CA SER A 100 -1.24 -21.73 -24.39
C SER A 100 -2.17 -22.73 -23.71
N ILE A 101 -3.38 -22.94 -24.24
CA ILE A 101 -4.33 -23.96 -23.74
C ILE A 101 -3.90 -25.36 -24.16
N VAL A 102 -3.47 -25.53 -25.41
CA VAL A 102 -2.97 -26.81 -25.95
C VAL A 102 -1.76 -27.30 -25.15
N ASN A 103 -0.83 -26.41 -24.80
CA ASN A 103 0.37 -26.76 -24.05
C ASN A 103 0.21 -26.60 -22.52
N ALA A 104 -1.00 -26.33 -22.03
CA ALA A 104 -1.23 -26.02 -20.62
C ALA A 104 -0.83 -27.20 -19.74
N SER A 105 0.05 -26.94 -18.76
CA SER A 105 0.51 -27.96 -17.83
C SER A 105 0.40 -27.49 -16.39
N SER A 106 0.16 -28.43 -15.48
CA SER A 106 0.23 -28.19 -14.04
C SER A 106 1.59 -27.64 -13.59
N ALA A 107 2.65 -27.84 -14.38
CA ALA A 107 3.98 -27.28 -14.12
C ALA A 107 3.98 -25.73 -14.12
N ASP A 108 3.19 -25.09 -14.98
CA ASP A 108 3.10 -23.63 -15.07
C ASP A 108 2.51 -23.02 -13.81
N ILE A 109 1.56 -23.74 -13.17
CA ILE A 109 0.96 -23.33 -11.90
C ILE A 109 2.03 -23.33 -10.81
N TRP A 110 2.80 -24.41 -10.68
CA TRP A 110 3.85 -24.53 -9.67
C TRP A 110 4.97 -23.51 -9.86
N TRP A 111 5.37 -23.24 -11.11
CA TRP A 111 6.37 -22.23 -11.40
C TRP A 111 5.92 -20.83 -10.96
N ASN A 112 4.73 -20.41 -11.38
CA ASN A 112 4.18 -19.11 -10.99
C ASN A 112 3.96 -19.02 -9.47
N ALA A 113 3.51 -20.09 -8.82
CA ALA A 113 3.36 -20.14 -7.36
C ALA A 113 4.70 -20.02 -6.63
N GLY A 114 5.75 -20.71 -7.10
CA GLY A 114 7.10 -20.61 -6.54
C GLY A 114 7.67 -19.19 -6.65
N MET A 115 7.52 -18.58 -7.82
CA MET A 115 7.96 -17.20 -8.06
C MET A 115 7.16 -16.18 -7.25
N MET A 116 5.85 -16.39 -7.08
CA MET A 116 5.01 -15.56 -6.20
C MET A 116 5.54 -15.56 -4.76
N ILE A 117 5.89 -16.72 -4.22
CA ILE A 117 6.44 -16.83 -2.86
C ILE A 117 7.81 -16.13 -2.77
N LEU A 118 8.67 -16.31 -3.77
CA LEU A 118 9.98 -15.64 -3.81
C LEU A 118 9.82 -14.11 -3.81
N MET A 119 8.92 -13.57 -4.63
CA MET A 119 8.60 -12.14 -4.66
C MET A 119 7.99 -11.66 -3.33
N ALA A 120 7.15 -12.47 -2.69
CA ALA A 120 6.56 -12.15 -1.39
C ALA A 120 7.62 -12.04 -0.28
N LEU A 121 8.58 -12.97 -0.26
CA LEU A 121 9.72 -12.94 0.66
C LEU A 121 10.63 -11.73 0.38
N GLY A 122 10.87 -11.41 -0.89
CA GLY A 122 11.60 -10.22 -1.29
C GLY A 122 10.92 -8.93 -0.83
N LEU A 123 9.60 -8.85 -0.98
CA LEU A 123 8.76 -7.74 -0.52
C LEU A 123 8.86 -7.54 0.99
N ILE A 124 8.68 -8.61 1.77
CA ILE A 124 8.75 -8.57 3.24
C ILE A 124 10.16 -8.17 3.70
N SER A 125 11.19 -8.73 3.06
CA SER A 125 12.59 -8.42 3.38
C SER A 125 12.91 -6.94 3.14
N CYS A 126 12.53 -6.41 1.98
CA CYS A 126 12.71 -4.99 1.66
C CYS A 126 11.96 -4.10 2.68
N GLN A 127 10.70 -4.42 2.97
CA GLN A 127 9.88 -3.66 3.91
C GLN A 127 10.46 -3.69 5.33
N GLY A 128 11.04 -4.83 5.75
CA GLY A 128 11.73 -4.99 7.02
C GLY A 128 12.96 -4.09 7.12
N VAL A 129 13.83 -4.10 6.11
CA VAL A 129 15.03 -3.24 6.07
C VAL A 129 14.64 -1.77 6.07
N ILE A 130 13.65 -1.36 5.26
CA ILE A 130 13.11 0.01 5.26
C ILE A 130 12.61 0.41 6.65
N SER A 131 11.91 -0.49 7.35
CA SER A 131 11.39 -0.24 8.69
C SER A 131 12.51 -0.01 9.70
N ILE A 132 13.57 -0.83 9.67
CA ILE A 132 14.74 -0.71 10.55
C ILE A 132 15.49 0.61 10.27
N MET A 133 15.72 0.96 9.00
CA MET A 133 16.38 2.20 8.62
C MET A 133 15.56 3.43 9.05
N SER A 134 14.25 3.41 8.80
CA SER A 134 13.33 4.50 9.17
C SER A 134 13.26 4.68 10.68
N ALA A 135 13.17 3.58 11.44
CA ALA A 135 13.18 3.61 12.90
C ALA A 135 14.51 4.14 13.45
N SER A 136 15.63 3.76 12.84
CA SER A 136 16.97 4.24 13.23
C SER A 136 17.12 5.75 13.06
N ILE A 137 16.64 6.30 11.95
CA ILE A 137 16.66 7.75 11.68
C ILE A 137 15.72 8.47 12.66
N ALA A 138 14.47 8.01 12.78
CA ALA A 138 13.46 8.63 13.63
C ALA A 138 13.88 8.65 15.11
N SER A 139 14.41 7.53 15.62
CA SER A 139 14.93 7.43 16.99
C SER A 139 16.13 8.35 17.22
N SER A 140 17.12 8.32 16.31
CA SER A 140 18.31 9.18 16.41
C SER A 140 17.95 10.67 16.43
N MET A 141 16.95 11.08 15.65
CA MET A 141 16.46 12.45 15.58
C MET A 141 15.65 12.81 16.84
N ALA A 142 14.78 11.92 17.31
CA ALA A 142 14.03 12.10 18.54
C ALA A 142 14.95 12.25 19.76
N THR A 143 16.01 11.45 19.86
CA THR A 143 17.01 11.58 20.94
C THR A 143 17.67 12.95 20.92
N ARG A 144 18.11 13.46 19.77
CA ARG A 144 18.75 14.79 19.67
C ARG A 144 17.78 15.91 20.07
N VAL A 145 16.55 15.86 19.57
CA VAL A 145 15.52 16.84 19.93
C VAL A 145 15.22 16.77 21.43
N ARG A 146 15.13 15.58 22.01
CA ARG A 146 14.93 15.40 23.46
C ARG A 146 16.07 15.98 24.29
N THR A 147 17.31 15.76 23.88
CA THR A 147 18.48 16.32 24.59
C THR A 147 18.45 17.85 24.56
N GLU A 148 18.18 18.46 23.40
CA GLU A 148 18.07 19.91 23.27
C GLU A 148 16.89 20.49 24.09
N LEU A 149 15.73 19.82 24.05
CA LEU A 149 14.57 20.22 24.85
C LEU A 149 14.88 20.13 26.34
N ASN A 150 15.49 19.04 26.81
CA ASN A 150 15.87 18.89 28.21
C ASN A 150 16.88 19.95 28.65
N ASN A 151 17.92 20.21 27.85
CA ASN A 151 18.90 21.27 28.13
C ASN A 151 18.22 22.64 28.21
N LYS A 152 17.24 22.91 27.34
CA LYS A 152 16.49 24.16 27.36
C LYS A 152 15.60 24.27 28.59
N ILE A 153 14.91 23.20 28.98
CA ILE A 153 14.06 23.18 30.18
C ILE A 153 14.91 23.39 31.44
N SER A 154 16.08 22.76 31.53
CA SER A 154 17.02 22.96 32.65
C SER A 154 17.55 24.40 32.75
N SER A 155 17.50 25.17 31.66
CA SER A 155 17.91 26.59 31.64
C SER A 155 16.79 27.57 32.05
N PHE A 156 15.57 27.07 32.31
CA PHE A 156 14.44 27.93 32.64
C PHE A 156 14.54 28.52 34.05
N SER A 157 14.16 29.80 34.16
CA SER A 157 13.94 30.46 35.43
C SER A 157 12.67 29.95 36.12
N LEU A 158 12.56 30.18 37.44
CA LEU A 158 11.33 29.89 38.20
C LEU A 158 10.08 30.59 37.61
N ALA A 159 10.25 31.79 37.06
CA ALA A 159 9.16 32.51 36.39
C ALA A 159 8.69 31.80 35.10
N GLU A 160 9.61 31.23 34.33
CA GLU A 160 9.28 30.45 33.12
C GLU A 160 8.68 29.09 33.44
N ILE A 161 9.16 28.41 34.48
CA ILE A 161 8.59 27.14 34.96
C ILE A 161 7.15 27.36 35.42
N ASN A 162 6.87 28.45 36.15
CA ASN A 162 5.50 28.81 36.55
C ASN A 162 4.61 29.17 35.36
N LYS A 163 5.17 29.80 34.31
CA LYS A 163 4.43 30.12 33.08
C LYS A 163 4.04 28.88 32.29
N PHE A 164 4.94 27.90 32.16
CA PHE A 164 4.68 26.70 31.37
C PHE A 164 4.05 25.56 32.18
N SER A 165 4.18 25.55 33.51
CA SER A 165 3.85 24.45 34.41
C SER A 165 4.67 23.17 34.18
N THR A 166 5.05 22.51 35.27
CA THR A 166 5.81 21.24 35.21
C THR A 166 5.04 20.17 34.43
N GLU A 167 3.73 20.09 34.60
CA GLU A 167 2.87 19.10 33.92
C GLU A 167 2.84 19.29 32.40
N SER A 168 2.76 20.55 31.92
CA SER A 168 2.84 20.80 30.48
C SER A 168 4.23 20.52 29.92
N LEU A 169 5.29 20.81 30.68
CA LEU A 169 6.66 20.55 30.26
C LEU A 169 6.92 19.05 30.10
N VAL A 170 6.41 18.22 31.02
CA VAL A 170 6.48 16.76 30.92
C VAL A 170 5.75 16.26 29.69
N THR A 171 4.49 16.66 29.49
CA THR A 171 3.68 16.21 28.34
C THR A 171 4.26 16.65 27.00
N ARG A 172 4.80 17.87 26.88
CA ARG A 172 5.50 18.34 25.67
C ARG A 172 6.81 17.62 25.39
N THR A 173 7.51 17.19 26.44
CA THR A 173 8.79 16.47 26.29
C THR A 173 8.58 14.99 25.95
N THR A 174 7.42 14.42 26.30
CA THR A 174 7.10 13.00 26.06
C THR A 174 6.13 12.79 24.90
N ASN A 175 4.88 13.24 25.02
CA ASN A 175 3.82 12.97 24.04
C ASN A 175 4.10 13.66 22.69
N ASP A 176 4.44 14.95 22.71
CA ASP A 176 4.71 15.67 21.45
C ASP A 176 5.95 15.11 20.74
N LEU A 177 6.96 14.70 21.51
CA LEU A 177 8.15 14.05 20.98
C LEU A 177 7.83 12.69 20.36
N GLN A 178 6.96 11.89 20.99
CA GLN A 178 6.52 10.61 20.46
C GLN A 178 5.70 10.78 19.17
N GLN A 179 4.78 11.75 19.13
CA GLN A 179 4.04 12.09 17.92
C GLN A 179 4.98 12.55 16.80
N PHE A 180 5.98 13.35 17.12
CA PHE A 180 7.03 13.75 16.19
C PHE A 180 7.83 12.54 15.66
N GLN A 181 8.24 11.62 16.54
CA GLN A 181 8.96 10.41 16.15
C GLN A 181 8.13 9.52 15.22
N PHE A 182 6.85 9.30 15.53
CA PHE A 182 5.96 8.54 14.64
C PHE A 182 5.71 9.26 13.32
N SER A 183 5.58 10.58 13.35
CA SER A 183 5.43 11.37 12.12
C SER A 183 6.64 11.20 11.19
N LEU A 184 7.86 11.20 11.73
CA LEU A 184 9.07 10.88 10.97
C LEU A 184 9.04 9.45 10.41
N LEU A 185 8.65 8.47 11.22
CA LEU A 185 8.54 7.08 10.79
C LEU A 185 7.58 6.93 9.60
N TRP A 186 6.38 7.50 9.68
CA TRP A 186 5.39 7.47 8.60
C TRP A 186 5.84 8.27 7.38
N THR A 187 6.54 9.38 7.58
CA THR A 187 7.13 10.14 6.48
C THR A 187 8.10 9.26 5.70
N PHE A 188 9.06 8.60 6.35
CA PHE A 188 10.03 7.78 5.64
C PHE A 188 9.44 6.49 5.03
N ARG A 189 8.36 5.95 5.60
CA ARG A 189 7.74 4.71 5.10
C ARG A 189 6.69 4.93 4.02
N MET A 190 5.80 5.88 4.20
CA MET A 190 4.59 6.00 3.37
C MET A 190 4.70 7.11 2.34
N PHE A 191 5.41 8.20 2.64
CA PHE A 191 5.56 9.33 1.72
C PHE A 191 6.24 8.93 0.40
N PHE A 192 7.19 7.99 0.45
CA PHE A 192 7.87 7.49 -0.76
C PHE A 192 7.09 6.35 -1.42
N THR A 193 6.53 5.42 -0.64
CA THR A 193 5.85 4.23 -1.17
C THR A 193 4.56 4.57 -1.92
N ALA A 194 3.79 5.54 -1.44
CA ALA A 194 2.52 5.93 -2.08
C ALA A 194 2.70 6.46 -3.52
N PRO A 195 3.53 7.47 -3.79
CA PRO A 195 3.72 7.99 -5.15
C PRO A 195 4.40 6.98 -6.07
N THR A 196 5.38 6.20 -5.59
CA THR A 196 6.03 5.18 -6.43
C THR A 196 5.05 4.09 -6.85
N THR A 197 4.20 3.61 -5.93
CA THR A 197 3.13 2.66 -6.23
C THR A 197 2.13 3.22 -7.23
N ALA A 198 1.72 4.48 -7.06
CA ALA A 198 0.79 5.14 -7.96
C ALA A 198 1.33 5.24 -9.39
N ILE A 199 2.59 5.64 -9.55
CA ILE A 199 3.25 5.72 -10.87
C ILE A 199 3.27 4.33 -11.54
N TRP A 200 3.69 3.29 -10.81
CA TRP A 200 3.73 1.92 -11.32
C TRP A 200 2.34 1.39 -11.70
N ALA A 201 1.32 1.66 -10.90
CA ALA A 201 -0.04 1.24 -11.18
C ALA A 201 -0.58 1.87 -12.48
N ILE A 202 -0.34 3.17 -12.68
CA ILE A 202 -0.74 3.87 -13.92
C ILE A 202 -0.06 3.26 -15.13
N VAL A 203 1.25 3.01 -15.05
CA VAL A 203 2.02 2.39 -16.13
C VAL A 203 1.47 0.99 -16.47
N LYS A 204 1.17 0.17 -15.45
CA LYS A 204 0.61 -1.17 -15.65
C LYS A 204 -0.78 -1.17 -16.28
N ILE A 205 -1.69 -0.33 -15.80
CA ILE A 205 -3.06 -0.26 -16.35
C ILE A 205 -3.00 0.16 -17.82
N ASN A 206 -2.15 1.13 -18.14
CA ASN A 206 -1.96 1.59 -19.50
C ASN A 206 -1.40 0.48 -20.42
N ALA A 207 -0.49 -0.36 -19.90
CA ALA A 207 0.06 -1.49 -20.63
C ALA A 207 -0.95 -2.61 -20.91
N VAL A 208 -1.96 -2.81 -20.04
CA VAL A 208 -2.99 -3.85 -20.22
C VAL A 208 -4.06 -3.41 -21.22
N SER A 209 -4.72 -2.27 -20.97
CA SER A 209 -5.74 -1.76 -21.89
C SER A 209 -6.12 -0.32 -21.55
N TRP A 210 -6.05 0.56 -22.55
CA TRP A 210 -6.56 1.93 -22.43
C TRP A 210 -8.06 1.98 -22.05
N LYS A 211 -8.84 0.97 -22.46
CA LYS A 211 -10.27 0.90 -22.14
C LYS A 211 -10.55 0.75 -20.64
N LEU A 212 -9.63 0.14 -19.89
CA LEU A 212 -9.74 -0.02 -18.43
C LEU A 212 -9.30 1.22 -17.65
N MET A 213 -8.54 2.12 -18.28
CA MET A 213 -8.01 3.33 -17.63
C MET A 213 -9.13 4.30 -17.24
N LEU A 214 -10.08 4.56 -18.15
CA LEU A 214 -11.19 5.49 -17.92
C LEU A 214 -12.09 5.07 -16.73
N PRO A 215 -12.62 3.82 -16.68
CA PRO A 215 -13.38 3.35 -15.52
C PRO A 215 -12.59 3.41 -14.21
N THR A 216 -11.30 3.10 -14.25
CA THR A 216 -10.45 3.12 -13.05
C THR A 216 -10.28 4.54 -12.50
N ILE A 217 -10.03 5.53 -13.36
CA ILE A 217 -9.92 6.94 -12.96
C ILE A 217 -11.24 7.43 -12.35
N LEU A 218 -12.38 7.11 -12.97
CA LEU A 218 -13.70 7.45 -12.43
C LEU A 218 -13.92 6.80 -11.05
N GLY A 219 -13.51 5.55 -10.86
CA GLY A 219 -13.57 4.87 -9.57
C GLY A 219 -12.73 5.55 -8.50
N ILE A 220 -11.49 5.96 -8.82
CA ILE A 220 -10.61 6.70 -7.91
C ILE A 220 -11.23 8.06 -7.55
N LEU A 221 -11.79 8.78 -8.53
CA LEU A 221 -12.42 10.07 -8.30
C LEU A 221 -13.62 9.94 -7.35
N LEU A 222 -14.48 8.94 -7.56
CA LEU A 222 -15.62 8.66 -6.68
C LEU A 222 -15.17 8.32 -5.26
N LEU A 223 -14.10 7.52 -5.11
CA LEU A 223 -13.51 7.21 -3.81
C LEU A 223 -12.99 8.46 -3.09
N VAL A 224 -12.26 9.33 -3.79
CA VAL A 224 -11.72 10.58 -3.22
C VAL A 224 -12.85 11.52 -2.80
N ILE A 225 -13.89 11.67 -3.62
CA ILE A 225 -15.07 12.48 -3.28
C ILE A 225 -15.78 11.89 -2.07
N GLY A 226 -16.04 10.58 -2.06
CA GLY A 226 -16.67 9.90 -0.92
C GLY A 226 -15.91 10.10 0.39
N MET A 227 -14.58 9.97 0.35
CA MET A 227 -13.71 10.22 1.49
C MET A 227 -13.76 11.69 1.94
N ALA A 228 -13.71 12.64 1.00
CA ALA A 228 -13.76 14.07 1.31
C ALA A 228 -15.09 14.46 1.96
N VAL A 229 -16.21 13.97 1.42
CA VAL A 229 -17.55 14.15 1.99
C VAL A 229 -17.61 13.59 3.40
N LEU A 230 -17.13 12.35 3.62
CA LEU A 230 -17.06 11.74 4.95
C LEU A 230 -16.30 12.63 5.93
N LEU A 231 -15.14 13.15 5.56
CA LEU A 231 -14.34 14.02 6.43
C LEU A 231 -15.04 15.35 6.74
N ILE A 232 -15.75 15.94 5.77
CA ILE A 232 -16.55 17.17 5.99
C ILE A 232 -17.64 16.94 7.04
N PHE A 233 -18.24 15.76 7.08
CA PHE A 233 -19.27 15.41 8.07
C PHE A 233 -18.71 14.95 9.42
N VAL A 234 -17.61 14.18 9.43
CA VAL A 234 -17.05 13.59 10.66
C VAL A 234 -16.26 14.62 11.46
N MET A 235 -15.44 15.45 10.82
CA MET A 235 -14.61 16.45 11.50
C MET A 235 -15.37 17.42 12.42
N PRO A 236 -16.53 18.00 12.04
CA PRO A 236 -17.27 18.86 12.95
C PRO A 236 -17.85 18.09 14.14
N LYS A 237 -18.36 16.87 13.92
CA LYS A 237 -18.87 16.01 15.01
C LYS A 237 -17.76 15.65 16.00
N PHE A 238 -16.57 15.33 15.50
CA PHE A 238 -15.40 15.06 16.33
C PHE A 238 -15.04 16.27 17.22
N LYS A 239 -15.09 17.49 16.68
CA LYS A 239 -14.89 18.72 17.46
C LYS A 239 -15.96 18.92 18.54
N VAL A 240 -17.22 18.56 18.27
CA VAL A 240 -18.30 18.62 19.28
C VAL A 240 -18.00 17.65 20.42
N THR A 241 -17.63 16.40 20.12
CA THR A 241 -17.27 15.40 21.12
C THR A 241 -16.09 15.86 21.98
N GLN A 242 -15.05 16.44 21.36
CA GLN A 242 -13.90 16.99 22.09
C GLN A 242 -14.33 18.07 23.10
N ARG A 243 -15.18 19.03 22.70
CA ARG A 243 -15.68 20.06 23.62
C ARG A 243 -16.48 19.47 24.79
N LEU A 244 -17.23 18.41 24.55
CA LEU A 244 -18.02 17.74 25.59
C LEU A 244 -17.10 17.05 26.61
N ILE A 245 -16.07 16.35 26.12
CA ILE A 245 -15.04 15.73 26.96
C ILE A 245 -14.31 16.79 27.80
N ASP A 246 -13.93 17.92 27.21
CA ASP A 246 -13.23 19.00 27.91
C ASP A 246 -14.10 19.59 29.03
N ARG A 247 -15.39 19.80 28.78
CA ARG A 247 -16.34 20.27 29.81
C ARG A 247 -16.51 19.25 30.94
N LEU A 248 -16.60 17.97 30.61
CA LEU A 248 -16.75 16.89 31.58
C LEU A 248 -15.50 16.77 32.46
N ASN A 249 -14.31 16.85 31.87
CA ASN A 249 -13.05 16.91 32.60
C ASN A 249 -12.97 18.12 33.54
N GLY A 250 -13.49 19.28 33.12
CA GLY A 250 -13.59 20.48 33.96
C GLY A 250 -14.44 20.26 35.22
N ILE A 251 -15.67 19.75 35.05
CA ILE A 251 -16.60 19.50 36.17
C ILE A 251 -16.05 18.43 37.13
N THR A 252 -15.46 17.35 36.58
CA THR A 252 -14.85 16.30 37.40
C THR A 252 -13.69 16.84 38.22
N ARG A 253 -12.84 17.71 37.65
CA ARG A 253 -11.73 18.35 38.36
C ARG A 253 -12.23 19.25 39.48
N GLU A 254 -13.28 20.05 39.22
CA GLU A 254 -13.90 20.90 40.23
C GLU A 254 -14.49 20.08 41.38
N SER A 255 -15.23 19.01 41.06
CA SER A 255 -15.83 18.10 42.05
C SER A 255 -14.77 17.41 42.92
N LEU A 256 -13.68 16.92 42.31
CA LEU A 256 -12.54 16.32 43.03
C LEU A 256 -11.82 17.34 43.91
N SER A 257 -11.70 18.61 43.48
CA SER A 257 -11.12 19.67 44.30
C SER A 257 -12.02 20.09 45.46
N GLY A 258 -13.35 20.12 45.24
CA GLY A 258 -14.33 20.48 46.25
C GLY A 258 -14.45 19.47 47.39
N ILE A 259 -14.25 18.17 47.12
CA ILE A 259 -14.22 17.12 48.15
C ILE A 259 -13.15 17.39 49.23
N ARG A 260 -12.03 18.02 48.87
CA ARG A 260 -10.96 18.41 49.82
C ARG A 260 -11.32 19.61 50.69
N VAL A 261 -12.25 20.46 50.25
CA VAL A 261 -12.69 21.68 50.95
C VAL A 261 -13.86 21.37 51.90
N VAL A 262 -14.69 20.36 51.58
CA VAL A 262 -15.81 19.94 52.44
C VAL A 262 -15.35 19.09 53.63
N HIS A 263 -14.14 18.53 53.59
CA HIS A 263 -13.54 17.76 54.69
C HIS A 263 -12.61 18.57 55.63
N ALA A 264 -12.39 19.87 55.36
CA ALA A 264 -11.57 20.76 56.18
C ALA A 264 -12.46 21.70 57.01
#